data_AF-A0A2R6B1Y9-F1
#
_entry.id   AF-A0A2R6B1Y9-F1
#
_cell.length_a   1.000
_cell.length_b   1.000
_cell.length_c   1.000
_cell.angle_alpha   90.00
_cell.angle_beta   90.00
_cell.angle_gamma   90.00
#
_symmetry.space_group_name_H-M   'P 1'
#
loop_
_entity.id
_entity.type
_entity.pdbx_description
1 polymer ?
#
loop_
_entity_poly.entity_id
_entity_poly.type
_entity_poly.pdbx_seq_one_letter_code
_entity_poly.pdbx_strand_id
1 'polypeptide(L)'
;MKALEIIEKILNQNSSEFVFKGEDHTLANILCSELRKVQGVLHSGYRIPHPLSNEVVVYVQTDGSISPKQAVKVASDKLVGALSELMNLVNTHVG
;
A
#
# COMPACT_ATOMS: atom_id res chain seq x y z
N MET A 1 18.47 1.58 -9.94
CA MET A 1 17.34 1.39 -9.01
C MET A 1 17.29 -0.09 -8.68
N LYS A 2 17.32 -0.46 -7.40
CA LYS A 2 17.15 -1.86 -6.99
C LYS A 2 15.70 -2.25 -7.27
N ALA A 3 15.45 -3.43 -7.81
CA ALA A 3 14.08 -3.89 -8.06
C ALA A 3 13.32 -4.00 -6.73
N LEU A 4 12.10 -3.45 -6.68
CA LEU A 4 11.22 -3.60 -5.53
C LEU A 4 10.83 -5.08 -5.39
N GLU A 5 11.19 -5.69 -4.27
CA GLU A 5 10.81 -7.06 -3.96
C GLU A 5 9.61 -7.04 -3.01
N ILE A 6 8.50 -7.62 -3.47
CA ILE A 6 7.26 -7.74 -2.72
C ILE A 6 6.95 -9.22 -2.53
N ILE A 7 6.85 -9.66 -1.28
CA ILE A 7 6.47 -11.03 -0.94
C ILE A 7 5.07 -11.02 -0.35
N GLU A 8 4.14 -11.72 -0.99
CA GLU A 8 2.79 -11.93 -0.48
C GLU A 8 2.75 -13.20 0.39
N LYS A 9 2.34 -13.03 1.64
CA LYS A 9 2.07 -14.11 2.59
C LYS A 9 0.56 -14.16 2.85
N ILE A 10 -0.09 -15.18 2.32
CA ILE A 10 -1.51 -15.42 2.55
C ILE A 10 -1.69 -15.93 3.97
N LEU A 11 -2.52 -15.25 4.77
CA LEU A 11 -2.83 -15.66 6.14
C LEU A 11 -4.12 -16.50 6.18
N ASN A 12 -5.15 -16.03 5.48
CA ASN A 12 -6.41 -16.75 5.26
C ASN A 12 -7.06 -16.28 3.95
N GLN A 13 -8.28 -16.74 3.65
CA GLN A 13 -8.95 -16.47 2.37
C GLN A 13 -9.11 -14.96 2.07
N ASN A 14 -9.29 -14.14 3.10
CA ASN A 14 -9.57 -12.71 2.96
C ASN A 14 -8.51 -11.83 3.62
N SER A 15 -7.34 -12.36 3.98
CA SER A 15 -6.26 -11.53 4.51
C SER A 15 -4.87 -12.03 4.11
N SER A 16 -4.02 -11.04 3.81
CA SER A 16 -2.64 -11.26 3.40
C SER A 16 -1.72 -10.23 4.03
N GLU A 17 -0.47 -10.62 4.24
CA GLU A 17 0.63 -9.72 4.54
C GLU A 17 1.50 -9.53 3.29
N PHE A 18 1.89 -8.29 3.02
CA PHE A 18 2.78 -7.92 1.93
C PHE A 18 4.07 -7.38 2.54
N VAL A 19 5.18 -8.08 2.31
CA VAL A 19 6.51 -7.66 2.77
C VAL A 19 7.16 -6.88 1.65
N PHE A 20 7.42 -5.59 1.90
CA PHE A 20 8.15 -4.71 1.00
C PHE A 20 9.59 -4.58 1.48
N LYS A 21 10.53 -5.09 0.69
CA LYS A 21 11.97 -5.02 1.00
C LYS A 21 12.56 -3.70 0.54
N GLY A 22 13.36 -3.07 1.41
CA GLY A 22 14.02 -1.79 1.15
C GLY A 22 13.13 -0.56 1.36
N GLU A 23 11.91 -0.76 1.85
CA GLU A 23 10.91 0.29 2.06
C GLU A 23 10.65 0.51 3.55
N ASP A 24 10.12 1.69 3.87
CA ASP A 24 9.90 2.13 5.26
C ASP A 24 8.46 2.66 5.49
N HIS A 25 8.30 3.42 6.58
CA HIS A 25 7.05 4.06 6.95
C HIS A 25 6.43 4.92 5.84
N THR A 26 7.24 5.52 4.97
CA THR A 26 6.80 6.48 3.96
C THR A 26 5.82 5.82 2.99
N LEU A 27 6.27 4.75 2.31
CA LEU A 27 5.45 3.99 1.38
C LEU A 27 4.28 3.30 2.11
N ALA A 28 4.56 2.65 3.24
CA ALA A 28 3.56 1.86 3.92
C ALA A 28 2.42 2.70 4.48
N ASN A 29 2.72 3.89 5.01
CA ASN A 29 1.71 4.77 5.59
C ASN A 29 0.74 5.28 4.52
N ILE A 30 1.27 5.79 3.41
CA ILE A 30 0.41 6.32 2.34
C ILE A 30 -0.40 5.21 1.66
N LEU A 31 0.20 4.04 1.44
CA LEU A 31 -0.50 2.88 0.88
C LEU A 31 -1.62 2.41 1.82
N CYS A 32 -1.37 2.32 3.14
CA CYS A 32 -2.41 1.96 4.11
C CYS A 32 -3.54 2.99 4.13
N SER A 33 -3.22 4.28 4.02
CA SER A 33 -4.22 5.35 3.92
C SER A 33 -5.13 5.16 2.71
N GLU A 34 -4.57 4.87 1.53
CA GLU A 34 -5.37 4.62 0.32
C GLU A 34 -6.16 3.31 0.38
N LEU A 35 -5.58 2.25 0.96
CA LEU A 35 -6.27 0.98 1.17
C LEU A 35 -7.55 1.14 1.99
N ARG A 36 -7.57 2.00 3.02
CA ARG A 36 -8.77 2.26 3.82
C ARG A 36 -9.90 2.91 3.04
N LYS A 37 -9.61 3.53 1.89
CA LYS A 37 -10.60 4.14 1.00
C LYS A 37 -11.14 3.16 -0.04
N VAL A 38 -10.55 1.97 -0.18
CA VAL A 38 -10.99 0.94 -1.12
C VAL A 38 -12.20 0.21 -0.54
N GLN A 39 -13.31 0.20 -1.29
CA GLN A 39 -14.50 -0.57 -0.91
C GLN A 39 -14.15 -2.07 -0.84
N GLY A 40 -14.63 -2.74 0.20
CA GLY A 40 -14.34 -4.15 0.47
C GLY A 40 -13.09 -4.38 1.32
N VAL A 41 -12.30 -3.34 1.64
CA VAL A 41 -11.23 -3.43 2.65
C VAL A 41 -11.82 -3.18 4.03
N LEU A 42 -11.70 -4.18 4.91
CA LEU A 42 -12.14 -4.09 6.31
C LEU A 42 -11.06 -3.48 7.20
N HIS A 43 -9.81 -3.88 6.96
CA HIS A 43 -8.69 -3.40 7.77
C HIS A 43 -7.40 -3.33 6.95
N SER A 44 -6.61 -2.28 7.20
CA SER A 44 -5.24 -2.17 6.74
C SER A 44 -4.37 -1.57 7.82
N GLY A 45 -3.14 -2.07 7.92
CA GLY A 45 -2.14 -1.60 8.86
C GLY A 45 -0.76 -2.06 8.43
N TYR A 46 0.29 -1.52 9.04
CA TYR A 46 1.64 -1.94 8.74
C TYR A 46 2.49 -1.95 10.00
N ARG A 47 3.59 -2.71 9.95
CA ARG A 47 4.60 -2.76 11.01
C ARG A 47 5.99 -2.91 10.41
N ILE A 48 6.99 -2.42 11.13
CA ILE A 48 8.39 -2.72 10.86
C ILE A 48 8.80 -3.83 11.84
N PRO A 49 9.08 -5.06 11.37
CA PRO A 49 9.43 -6.17 12.25
C PRO A 49 10.67 -5.89 13.11
N HIS A 50 11.66 -5.23 12.51
CA HIS A 50 12.88 -4.82 13.18
C HIS A 50 13.46 -3.55 12.53
N PRO A 51 13.90 -2.53 13.27
CA PRO A 51 14.42 -1.27 12.69
C PRO A 51 15.60 -1.45 11.73
N LEU A 52 16.37 -2.54 11.87
CA LEU A 52 17.56 -2.82 11.05
C LEU A 52 17.29 -3.68 9.81
N SER A 53 16.09 -4.27 9.64
CA SER A 53 15.83 -5.18 8.51
C SER A 53 15.46 -4.46 7.22
N ASN A 54 15.29 -3.13 7.25
CA ASN A 54 14.88 -2.29 6.11
C ASN A 54 13.72 -2.92 5.33
N GLU A 55 12.70 -3.37 6.06
CA GLU A 55 11.50 -3.94 5.46
C GLU A 55 10.27 -3.49 6.22
N VAL A 56 9.17 -3.39 5.49
CA VAL A 56 7.87 -3.06 6.07
C VAL A 56 6.86 -4.13 5.66
N VAL A 57 6.04 -4.53 6.64
CA VAL A 57 5.01 -5.55 6.44
C VAL A 57 3.66 -4.85 6.49
N VAL A 58 2.94 -4.86 5.37
CA VAL A 58 1.59 -4.32 5.24
C VAL A 58 0.58 -5.44 5.35
N TYR A 59 -0.29 -5.37 6.34
CA TYR A 59 -1.42 -6.28 6.53
C TYR A 59 -2.67 -5.70 5.88
N VAL A 60 -3.39 -6.55 5.13
CA VAL A 60 -4.67 -6.20 4.50
C VAL A 60 -5.69 -7.29 4.77
N GLN A 61 -6.87 -6.89 5.21
CA GLN A 61 -8.04 -7.74 5.38
C GLN A 61 -9.22 -7.19 4.58
N THR A 62 -9.88 -8.05 3.84
CA THR A 62 -11.05 -7.72 3.02
C THR A 62 -12.30 -8.47 3.50
N ASP A 63 -13.46 -8.07 3.00
CA ASP A 63 -14.75 -8.72 3.28
C ASP A 63 -15.03 -9.93 2.36
N GLY A 64 -14.13 -10.20 1.41
CA GLY A 64 -14.25 -11.27 0.42
C GLY A 64 -14.85 -10.84 -0.93
N SER A 65 -15.37 -9.60 -1.05
CA SER A 65 -15.81 -9.04 -2.34
C SER A 65 -14.63 -8.73 -3.27
N ILE A 66 -13.47 -8.46 -2.69
CA ILE A 66 -12.21 -8.19 -3.37
C ILE A 66 -11.08 -8.96 -2.68
N SER A 67 -10.13 -9.50 -3.44
CA SER A 67 -8.95 -10.12 -2.85
C SER A 67 -8.00 -9.07 -2.25
N PRO A 68 -7.26 -9.38 -1.16
CA PRO A 68 -6.26 -8.46 -0.59
C PRO A 68 -5.27 -7.93 -1.64
N LYS A 69 -4.85 -8.80 -2.57
CA LYS A 69 -3.95 -8.45 -3.68
C LYS A 69 -4.56 -7.44 -4.64
N GLN A 70 -5.82 -7.61 -5.02
CA GLN A 70 -6.53 -6.65 -5.85
C GLN A 70 -6.72 -5.32 -5.13
N ALA A 71 -7.03 -5.34 -3.83
CA ALA A 71 -7.15 -4.13 -3.04
C ALA A 71 -5.86 -3.31 -3.04
N VAL A 72 -4.69 -3.96 -2.90
CA VAL A 72 -3.38 -3.29 -3.01
C VAL A 72 -3.17 -2.67 -4.39
N LYS A 73 -3.49 -3.39 -5.48
CA LYS A 73 -3.38 -2.84 -6.84
C LYS A 73 -4.26 -1.61 -7.04
N VAL A 74 -5.53 -1.70 -6.66
CA VAL A 74 -6.50 -0.60 -6.77
C VAL A 74 -6.04 0.61 -5.96
N ALA A 75 -5.53 0.40 -4.75
CA ALA A 75 -4.99 1.48 -3.92
C ALA A 75 -3.77 2.14 -4.57
N SER A 76 -2.84 1.36 -5.13
CA SER A 76 -1.67 1.88 -5.84
C SER A 76 -2.05 2.70 -7.08
N ASP A 77 -2.98 2.21 -7.91
CA ASP A 77 -3.43 2.93 -9.11
C ASP A 77 -4.09 4.27 -8.74
N LYS A 78 -4.94 4.27 -7.70
CA LYS A 78 -5.54 5.49 -7.16
C LYS A 78 -4.49 6.47 -6.63
N LEU A 79 -3.48 5.96 -5.93
CA LEU A 79 -2.40 6.78 -5.39
C LEU A 79 -1.61 7.48 -6.49
N VAL A 80 -1.25 6.76 -7.56
CA VAL A 80 -0.55 7.31 -8.73
C VAL A 80 -1.38 8.40 -9.40
N GLY A 81 -2.69 8.18 -9.55
CA GLY A 81 -3.62 9.19 -10.06
C GLY A 81 -3.63 10.45 -9.21
N ALA A 82 -3.83 10.31 -7.89
CA ALA A 82 -3.87 11.44 -6.96
C ALA A 82 -2.57 12.26 -6.94
N LEU A 83 -1.41 11.58 -6.97
CA LEU A 83 -0.12 12.27 -7.03
C LEU A 83 0.08 13.01 -8.35
N SER A 84 -0.39 12.44 -9.46
CA SER A 84 -0.32 13.09 -10.78
C SER A 84 -1.18 14.36 -10.83
N GLU A 85 -2.38 14.31 -10.28
CA GLU A 85 -3.27 15.48 -10.15
C GLU A 85 -2.65 16.56 -9.26
N LEU A 86 -2.07 16.17 -8.12
CA LEU A 86 -1.37 17.09 -7.23
C LEU A 86 -0.20 17.79 -7.93
N MET A 87 0.64 17.04 -8.65
CA MET A 87 1.77 17.61 -9.39
C MET A 87 1.31 18.63 -10.43
N ASN A 88 0.24 18.33 -11.17
CA ASN A 88 -0.31 19.25 -12.16
C ASN A 88 -0.83 20.54 -11.50
N LEU A 89 -1.55 20.42 -10.38
CA LEU A 89 -2.09 21.57 -9.66
C LEU A 89 -0.96 22.47 -9.14
N VAL A 90 0.06 21.88 -8.51
CA VAL A 90 1.23 22.61 -7.99
C VAL A 90 1.96 23.34 -9.12
N ASN A 91 2.25 22.65 -10.23
CA ASN A 91 2.94 23.25 -11.36
C ASN A 91 2.15 24.39 -12.03
N THR A 92 0.81 24.33 -11.98
CA THR A 92 -0.06 25.35 -12.60
C THR A 92 -0.19 26.60 -11.72
N HIS A 93 -0.17 26.45 -10.39
CA HIS A 93 -0.50 27.54 -9.45
C HIS A 93 0.71 28.12 -8.72
N VAL A 94 1.88 27.46 -8.77
CA VAL A 94 3.12 27.91 -8.12
C VAL A 94 4.09 28.53 -9.16
N GLY A 95 3.53 29.14 -10.22
CA GLY A 95 4.27 29.90 -11.24
C GLY A 95 4.10 31.40 -11.09
#